data_AF-A0A4R2UHP2-F1
#
_entry.id   AF-A0A4R2UHP2-F1
#
_cell.length_a   1.000
_cell.length_b   1.000
_cell.length_c   1.000
_cell.angle_alpha   90.00
_cell.angle_beta   90.00
_cell.angle_gamma   90.00
#
_symmetry.space_group_name_H-M   'P 1'
#
loop_
_entity.id
_entity.type
_entity.pdbx_description
1 polymer ?
#
loop_
_entity_poly.entity_id
_entity_poly.type
_entity_poly.pdbx_seq_one_letter_code
_entity_poly.pdbx_strand_id
1 'polypeptide(L)'
;MSGSRTQFYLDKQNAKFKGVCSGIADYTGVDITLIRVAMVVLAVATSGWVILGYFATAWLAPKKPIGLYETPDDAKFWQGVRSNPKRSTAEVRSKFRDIDRRLADIETHYTSRNSNSLAAEIDSLR
;
A
#
# COMPACT_ATOMS: atom_id res chain seq x y z
N MET A 1 -0.96 10.51 17.84
CA MET A 1 -1.58 9.19 17.59
C MET A 1 -1.17 8.75 16.19
N SER A 2 -0.37 7.69 16.06
CA SER A 2 -0.05 7.11 14.75
C SER A 2 -1.33 6.48 14.19
N GLY A 3 -1.79 6.93 13.02
CA GLY A 3 -2.98 6.38 12.37
C GLY A 3 -2.71 5.00 11.78
N SER A 4 -3.68 4.08 11.87
CA SER A 4 -3.56 2.78 11.22
C SER A 4 -3.60 2.96 9.71
N ARG A 5 -2.55 2.51 9.00
CA ARG A 5 -2.49 2.58 7.53
C ARG A 5 -3.45 1.61 6.85
N THR A 6 -4.22 0.79 7.57
CA THR A 6 -5.17 -0.16 6.99
C THR A 6 -6.64 0.18 7.25
N GLN A 7 -6.91 1.27 7.97
CA GLN A 7 -8.27 1.63 8.38
C GLN A 7 -8.99 2.49 7.34
N PHE A 8 -10.32 2.44 7.35
CA PHE A 8 -11.16 3.40 6.63
C PHE A 8 -11.07 4.78 7.27
N TYR A 9 -10.89 5.80 6.44
CA TYR A 9 -10.87 7.20 6.85
C TYR A 9 -11.69 8.07 5.91
N LEU A 10 -12.29 9.11 6.47
CA LEU A 10 -12.82 10.23 5.69
C LEU A 10 -11.66 11.04 5.14
N ASP A 11 -11.55 11.08 3.82
CA ASP A 11 -10.60 11.95 3.14
C ASP A 11 -11.21 13.33 2.91
N LYS A 12 -10.92 14.24 3.85
CA LYS A 12 -11.32 15.65 3.78
C LYS A 12 -10.48 16.49 2.81
N GLN A 13 -9.28 16.03 2.44
CA GLN A 13 -8.38 16.80 1.57
C GLN A 13 -8.90 16.80 0.14
N ASN A 14 -9.42 15.67 -0.33
CA ASN A 14 -10.03 15.55 -1.67
C ASN A 14 -11.57 15.60 -1.63
N ALA A 15 -12.15 16.14 -0.54
CA ALA A 15 -13.59 16.20 -0.37
C ALA A 15 -14.24 17.31 -1.23
N LYS A 16 -15.41 17.00 -1.81
CA LYS A 16 -16.35 18.03 -2.31
C LYS A 16 -17.40 18.46 -1.28
N PHE A 17 -17.67 17.63 -0.28
CA PHE A 17 -18.67 17.93 0.76
C PHE A 17 -18.20 17.45 2.14
N LYS A 18 -18.40 16.17 2.51
CA LYS A 18 -17.93 15.60 3.79
C LYS A 18 -16.79 14.60 3.69
N GLY A 19 -16.29 14.34 2.48
CA GLY A 19 -15.13 13.47 2.26
C GLY A 19 -15.43 11.96 2.32
N VAL A 20 -16.71 11.58 2.27
CA VAL A 20 -17.13 10.17 2.30
C VAL A 20 -16.80 9.48 0.97
N CYS A 21 -17.21 10.05 -0.17
CA CYS A 21 -16.91 9.44 -1.47
C CYS A 21 -15.41 9.39 -1.76
N SER A 22 -14.64 10.40 -1.35
CA SER A 22 -13.18 10.38 -1.42
C SER A 22 -12.59 9.32 -0.48
N GLY A 23 -13.10 9.19 0.74
CA GLY A 23 -12.70 8.12 1.65
C GLY A 23 -12.98 6.71 1.11
N ILE A 24 -14.14 6.50 0.46
CA ILE A 24 -14.48 5.23 -0.19
C ILE A 24 -13.53 4.96 -1.37
N ALA A 25 -13.18 5.98 -2.14
CA ALA A 25 -12.22 5.85 -3.25
C ALA A 25 -10.82 5.47 -2.74
N ASP A 26 -10.33 6.19 -1.73
CA ASP A 26 -9.06 5.92 -1.05
C ASP A 26 -9.02 4.53 -0.40
N TYR A 27 -10.17 4.03 0.05
CA TYR A 27 -10.25 2.71 0.67
C TYR A 27 -10.30 1.58 -0.37
N THR A 28 -11.05 1.76 -1.45
CA THR A 28 -11.32 0.71 -2.45
C THR A 28 -10.34 0.68 -3.62
N GLY A 29 -9.68 1.79 -3.93
CA GLY A 29 -8.83 1.93 -5.12
C GLY A 29 -9.58 2.22 -6.41
N VAL A 30 -10.88 2.45 -6.33
CA VAL A 30 -11.72 2.83 -7.47
C VAL A 30 -11.67 4.35 -7.67
N ASP A 31 -11.79 4.79 -8.92
CA ASP A 31 -11.85 6.21 -9.26
C ASP A 31 -12.99 6.92 -8.50
N ILE A 32 -12.67 8.07 -7.90
CA ILE A 32 -13.60 8.88 -7.11
C ILE A 32 -14.80 9.37 -7.93
N THR A 33 -14.62 9.59 -9.23
CA THR A 33 -15.69 10.03 -10.14
C THR A 33 -16.71 8.91 -10.32
N LEU A 34 -16.26 7.68 -10.53
CA LEU A 34 -17.13 6.51 -10.61
C LEU A 34 -17.92 6.31 -9.32
N ILE A 35 -17.27 6.44 -8.16
CA ILE A 35 -17.96 6.35 -6.86
C ILE A 35 -19.01 7.44 -6.70
N ARG A 36 -18.75 8.67 -7.15
CA ARG A 36 -19.73 9.75 -7.11
C ARG A 36 -20.92 9.47 -8.02
N VAL A 37 -20.69 8.99 -9.25
CA VAL A 37 -21.76 8.63 -10.18
C VAL A 37 -22.60 7.48 -9.60
N ALA A 38 -21.95 6.42 -9.11
CA ALA A 38 -22.63 5.30 -8.45
C ALA A 38 -23.46 5.77 -7.25
N MET A 39 -22.92 6.67 -6.43
CA MET A 39 -23.64 7.27 -5.29
C MET A 39 -24.91 8.02 -5.73
N VAL A 40 -24.84 8.81 -6.80
CA VAL A 40 -26.00 9.55 -7.33
C VAL A 40 -27.04 8.58 -7.91
N VAL A 41 -26.61 7.59 -8.70
CA VAL A 41 -27.50 6.56 -9.26
C VAL A 41 -28.20 5.80 -8.15
N LEU A 42 -27.48 5.35 -7.12
CA LEU A 42 -28.04 4.67 -5.96
C LEU A 42 -28.98 5.57 -5.15
N ALA A 43 -28.66 6.86 -5.01
CA ALA A 43 -29.54 7.81 -4.34
C ALA A 43 -30.88 7.95 -5.07
N VAL A 44 -30.89 8.01 -6.40
CA VAL A 44 -32.14 8.06 -7.19
C VAL A 44 -32.89 6.73 -7.11
N ALA A 45 -32.20 5.59 -7.26
CA ALA A 45 -32.80 4.27 -7.26
C ALA A 45 -33.43 3.88 -5.90
N THR A 46 -32.89 4.41 -4.79
CA THR A 46 -33.36 4.13 -3.41
C THR A 46 -34.24 5.24 -2.84
N SER A 47 -34.76 6.14 -3.68
CA SER A 47 -35.58 7.30 -3.25
C SER A 47 -34.90 8.16 -2.17
N GLY A 48 -33.58 8.28 -2.23
CA GLY A 48 -32.78 9.10 -1.31
C GLY A 48 -32.33 8.40 -0.03
N TRP A 49 -32.67 7.12 0.20
CA TRP A 49 -32.24 6.41 1.43
C TRP A 49 -30.72 6.37 1.60
N VAL A 50 -30.00 6.26 0.48
CA VAL A 50 -28.53 6.27 0.44
C VAL A 50 -27.92 7.59 0.93
N ILE A 51 -28.67 8.70 0.91
CA ILE A 51 -28.25 9.98 1.50
C ILE A 51 -28.13 9.87 3.03
N LEU A 52 -29.04 9.15 3.69
CA LEU A 52 -28.93 8.90 5.13
C LEU A 52 -27.66 8.11 5.47
N GLY A 53 -27.35 7.08 4.66
CA GLY A 53 -26.08 6.33 4.78
C GLY A 53 -24.84 7.22 4.62
N TYR A 54 -24.89 8.20 3.71
CA TYR A 54 -23.81 9.19 3.56
C TYR A 54 -23.62 10.03 4.83
N PHE A 55 -24.70 10.50 5.45
CA PHE A 55 -24.60 11.27 6.68
C PHE A 55 -24.13 10.41 7.86
N ALA A 56 -24.62 9.18 7.97
CA ALA A 56 -24.21 8.24 9.01
C ALA A 56 -22.70 7.95 8.92
N THR A 57 -22.21 7.61 7.73
CA THR A 57 -20.76 7.39 7.50
C THR A 57 -19.95 8.64 7.76
N ALA A 58 -20.45 9.82 7.38
CA ALA A 58 -19.75 11.08 7.64
C ALA A 58 -19.61 11.42 9.13
N TRP A 59 -20.47 10.86 9.98
CA TRP A 59 -20.48 11.09 11.42
C TRP A 59 -19.71 10.02 12.19
N LEU A 60 -19.85 8.75 11.79
CA LEU A 60 -19.17 7.62 12.45
C LEU A 60 -17.70 7.51 12.09
N ALA A 61 -17.34 7.76 10.82
CA ALA A 61 -16.01 7.38 10.37
C ALA A 61 -14.94 8.43 10.74
N PRO A 62 -13.73 7.96 11.10
CA PRO A 62 -12.66 8.82 11.58
C PRO A 62 -12.08 9.67 10.44
N LYS A 63 -11.59 10.86 10.77
CA LYS A 63 -10.91 11.73 9.80
C LYS A 63 -9.52 11.17 9.48
N LYS A 64 -9.13 11.24 8.21
CA LYS A 64 -7.78 10.87 7.76
C LYS A 64 -6.74 11.76 8.47
N PRO A 65 -5.76 11.18 9.18
CA PRO A 65 -4.70 11.96 9.79
C PRO A 65 -3.79 12.57 8.72
N ILE A 66 -3.26 13.76 9.02
CA ILE A 66 -2.35 14.49 8.12
C ILE A 66 -1.02 13.72 8.04
N GLY A 67 -0.50 13.52 6.84
CA GLY A 67 0.76 12.78 6.65
C GLY A 67 0.65 11.26 6.87
N LEU A 68 -0.55 10.67 6.73
CA LEU A 68 -0.72 9.22 6.85
C LEU A 68 0.17 8.43 5.86
N TYR A 69 0.42 9.01 4.69
CA TYR A 69 1.37 8.52 3.69
C TYR A 69 2.37 9.62 3.38
N GLU A 70 3.62 9.23 3.20
CA GLU A 70 4.70 10.13 2.81
C GLU A 70 4.71 10.38 1.30
N THR A 71 4.38 9.34 0.52
CA THR A 71 4.39 9.38 -0.95
C THR A 71 3.10 8.83 -1.55
N PRO A 72 2.76 9.20 -2.80
CA PRO A 72 1.62 8.61 -3.51
C PRO A 72 1.75 7.10 -3.71
N ASP A 73 2.97 6.58 -3.85
CA ASP A 73 3.22 5.15 -4.03
C ASP A 73 3.03 4.36 -2.73
N ASP A 74 3.40 4.93 -1.58
CA ASP A 74 3.11 4.36 -0.25
C ASP A 74 1.59 4.24 -0.04
N ALA A 75 0.83 5.27 -0.42
CA ALA A 75 -0.63 5.24 -0.36
C ALA A 75 -1.24 4.08 -1.17
N LYS A 76 -0.76 3.87 -2.41
CA LYS A 76 -1.20 2.75 -3.28
C LYS A 76 -0.78 1.39 -2.73
N PHE A 77 0.42 1.28 -2.20
CA PHE A 77 0.90 0.06 -1.56
C PHE A 77 -0.01 -0.35 -0.40
N TRP A 78 -0.28 0.56 0.54
CA TRP A 78 -1.16 0.26 1.68
C TRP A 78 -2.61 0.00 1.27
N GLN A 79 -3.10 0.65 0.21
CA GLN A 79 -4.39 0.33 -0.38
C GLN A 79 -4.42 -1.10 -0.92
N GLY A 80 -3.37 -1.55 -1.60
CA GLY A 80 -3.21 -2.93 -2.07
C GLY A 80 -3.11 -3.95 -0.94
N VAL A 81 -2.39 -3.62 0.15
CA VAL A 81 -2.29 -4.43 1.38
C VAL A 81 -3.68 -4.68 1.98
N ARG A 82 -4.57 -3.68 1.97
CA ARG A 82 -5.94 -3.82 2.48
C ARG A 82 -6.83 -4.64 1.57
N SER A 83 -6.77 -4.41 0.25
CA SER A 83 -7.68 -5.06 -0.70
C SER A 83 -7.39 -6.55 -0.86
N ASN A 84 -6.12 -6.96 -0.84
CA ASN A 84 -5.76 -8.37 -0.92
C ASN A 84 -4.46 -8.70 -0.17
N PRO A 85 -4.51 -8.86 1.17
CA PRO A 85 -3.33 -9.04 2.02
C PRO A 85 -2.42 -10.19 1.58
N LYS A 86 -3.01 -11.32 1.15
CA LYS A 86 -2.26 -12.52 0.72
C LYS A 86 -1.40 -12.28 -0.52
N ARG A 87 -1.84 -11.40 -1.43
CA ARG A 87 -1.07 -11.06 -2.65
C ARG A 87 0.08 -10.14 -2.28
N SER A 88 -0.17 -9.17 -1.40
CA SER A 88 0.85 -8.25 -0.92
C SER A 88 1.95 -8.97 -0.14
N THR A 89 1.61 -9.93 0.73
CA THR A 89 2.63 -10.71 1.44
C THR A 89 3.42 -11.65 0.51
N ALA A 90 2.77 -12.22 -0.51
CA ALA A 90 3.45 -13.03 -1.52
C ALA A 90 4.43 -12.19 -2.37
N GLU A 91 4.05 -10.96 -2.73
CA GLU A 91 4.93 -10.00 -3.43
C GLU A 91 6.12 -9.58 -2.55
N VAL A 92 5.87 -9.29 -1.28
CA VAL A 92 6.94 -8.97 -0.33
C VAL A 92 7.91 -10.15 -0.20
N ARG A 93 7.39 -11.38 -0.08
CA ARG A 93 8.22 -12.60 -0.01
C ARG A 93 9.01 -12.85 -1.29
N SER A 94 8.45 -12.56 -2.46
CA SER A 94 9.20 -12.73 -3.72
C SER A 94 10.34 -11.72 -3.83
N LYS A 95 10.15 -10.47 -3.38
CA LYS A 95 11.21 -9.45 -3.30
C LYS A 95 12.31 -9.85 -2.32
N PHE A 96 11.97 -10.35 -1.14
CA PHE A 96 12.96 -10.86 -0.18
C PHE A 96 13.81 -11.98 -0.79
N ARG A 97 13.18 -12.96 -1.44
CA ARG A 97 13.91 -14.05 -2.10
C ARG A 97 14.82 -13.57 -3.23
N ASP A 98 14.45 -12.53 -3.96
CA ASP A 98 15.32 -11.93 -4.98
C ASP A 98 16.52 -11.22 -4.35
N ILE A 99 16.32 -10.53 -3.23
CA ILE A 99 17.39 -9.89 -2.45
C ILE A 99 18.35 -10.96 -1.90
N ASP A 100 17.83 -12.03 -1.31
CA ASP A 100 18.65 -13.13 -0.78
C ASP A 100 19.52 -13.77 -1.87
N ARG A 101 18.95 -13.96 -3.08
CA ARG A 101 19.70 -14.46 -4.22
C ARG A 101 20.82 -13.51 -4.64
N ARG A 102 20.53 -12.21 -4.75
CA ARG A 102 21.53 -11.20 -5.09
C ARG A 102 22.63 -11.11 -4.03
N LEU A 103 22.29 -11.28 -2.76
CA LEU A 103 23.25 -11.31 -1.66
C LEU A 103 24.20 -12.52 -1.78
N ALA A 104 23.66 -13.71 -2.08
CA ALA A 104 24.45 -14.92 -2.29
C ALA A 104 25.42 -14.79 -3.50
N ASP A 105 24.97 -14.15 -4.59
CA ASP A 105 25.83 -13.88 -5.76
C ASP A 105 27.00 -12.96 -5.39
N ILE A 106 26.73 -11.92 -4.58
CA ILE A 106 27.77 -11.00 -4.07
C ILE A 106 28.75 -11.74 -3.15
N GLU A 107 28.25 -12.59 -2.25
CA GLU A 107 29.08 -13.40 -1.34
C GLU A 107 30.05 -14.30 -2.12
N THR A 108 29.58 -14.92 -3.20
CA THR A 108 30.40 -15.77 -4.07
C THR A 108 31.53 -14.97 -4.74
N HIS A 109 31.26 -13.72 -5.13
CA HIS A 109 32.28 -12.86 -5.75
C HIS A 109 33.40 -12.47 -4.77
N TYR A 110 33.06 -12.21 -3.51
CA TYR A 110 34.06 -11.87 -2.49
C TYR A 110 34.85 -13.08 -1.99
N THR A 111 34.20 -14.22 -1.77
CA THR A 111 34.86 -15.45 -1.28
C THR A 111 35.78 -16.09 -2.31
N SER A 112 35.38 -16.11 -3.60
CA SER A 112 36.20 -16.66 -4.69
C SER A 112 37.46 -15.84 -5.00
N ARG A 113 37.44 -14.52 -4.79
CA ARG A 113 38.62 -13.66 -4.97
C ARG A 113 39.70 -13.92 -3.93
N ASN A 114 39.32 -14.15 -2.68
CA ASN A 114 40.28 -14.35 -1.60
C ASN A 114 40.87 -15.77 -1.64
N SER A 115 40.03 -16.80 -1.85
CA SER A 115 40.46 -18.21 -1.81
C SER A 115 41.46 -18.57 -2.92
N ASN A 116 41.26 -18.10 -4.15
CA ASN A 116 42.18 -18.41 -5.26
C ASN A 116 43.54 -17.69 -5.14
N SER A 117 43.60 -16.49 -4.57
CA SER A 117 44.88 -15.78 -4.37
C SER A 117 45.69 -16.37 -3.22
N LEU A 118 45.04 -16.69 -2.08
CA LEU A 118 45.67 -17.33 -0.93
C LEU A 118 46.18 -18.74 -1.26
N ALA A 119 45.41 -19.52 -2.01
CA ALA A 119 45.83 -20.86 -2.42
C ALA A 119 47.08 -20.81 -3.33
N ALA A 120 47.14 -19.85 -4.27
CA ALA A 120 48.29 -19.66 -5.14
C ALA A 120 49.52 -19.16 -4.37
N GLU A 121 49.33 -18.31 -3.36
CA GLU A 121 50.42 -17.79 -2.54
C GLU A 121 51.04 -18.88 -1.65
N ILE A 122 50.23 -19.77 -1.07
CA ILE A 122 50.72 -20.93 -0.29
C ILE A 122 51.54 -21.89 -1.15
N ASP A 123 51.12 -22.17 -2.39
CA ASP A 123 51.82 -23.07 -3.30
C ASP A 123 53.16 -22.47 -3.77
N SER A 124 53.24 -21.14 -3.87
CA SER A 124 54.47 -20.42 -4.23
C SER A 124 55.53 -20.35 -3.11
N LEU A 125 55.13 -20.57 -1.86
CA LEU A 125 56.01 -20.56 -0.67
C LEU A 125 56.53 -21.96 -0.31
N ARG A 126 56.22 -22.97 -1.11
CA ARG A 126 56.56 -24.38 -0.87
C ARG A 126 57.63 -24.87 -1.86
#